data_AF-X1ABK0-F1
#
_entry.id   AF-X1ABK0-F1
#
_cell.length_a   1.000
_cell.length_b   1.000
_cell.length_c   1.000
_cell.angle_alpha   90.00
_cell.angle_beta   90.00
_cell.angle_gamma   90.00
#
_symmetry.space_group_name_H-M   'P 1'
#
loop_
_entity.id
_entity.type
_entity.pdbx_description
1 polymer ?
#
loop_
_entity_poly.entity_id
_entity_poly.type
_entity_poly.pdbx_seq_one_letter_code
_entity_poly.pdbx_strand_id
1 'polypeptide(L)'
;MGFLVKLARKELKEITLFLEIAVENIIEGKIIAFPTNSVYGIGGNPLNLNVINRLYDIKFRDKSKGFLLLASDIEEASKIAEFNDLAHKLAKEYWPGQLTLILKKKDQNFILPEVTANKNTVGLRVPENEIILEIL
;
A
#
# COMPACT_ATOMS: atom_id res chain seq x y z
N MET A 1 3.10 -18.65 -7.96
CA MET A 1 3.87 -19.16 -9.12
C MET A 1 2.88 -19.80 -10.09
N GLY A 2 3.03 -19.56 -11.41
CA GLY A 2 2.03 -19.81 -12.47
C GLY A 2 1.65 -21.28 -12.70
N PHE A 3 0.69 -21.63 -13.57
CA PHE A 3 0.52 -21.19 -14.96
C PHE A 3 -0.91 -20.77 -15.34
N LEU A 4 -1.02 -19.81 -16.27
CA LEU A 4 -2.28 -19.38 -16.88
C LEU A 4 -2.35 -19.95 -18.30
N VAL A 5 -3.33 -20.83 -18.58
CA VAL A 5 -3.38 -21.62 -19.83
C VAL A 5 -4.55 -21.19 -20.74
N LYS A 6 -5.43 -20.32 -20.26
CA LYS A 6 -6.50 -19.70 -21.06
C LYS A 6 -6.92 -18.39 -20.42
N LEU A 7 -6.68 -17.28 -21.12
CA LEU A 7 -7.12 -15.95 -20.70
C LEU A 7 -8.48 -15.69 -21.36
N ALA A 8 -9.52 -15.52 -20.55
CA ALA A 8 -10.80 -15.05 -21.08
C ALA A 8 -10.59 -13.65 -21.68
N ARG A 9 -10.95 -13.45 -22.95
CA ARG A 9 -11.07 -12.12 -23.56
C ARG A 9 -12.38 -11.49 -23.10
N LYS A 10 -12.50 -11.15 -21.82
CA LYS A 10 -13.49 -10.13 -21.44
C LYS A 10 -12.89 -8.77 -21.81
N GLU A 11 -13.66 -7.94 -22.50
CA GLU A 11 -13.22 -6.57 -22.78
C GLU A 11 -12.92 -5.86 -21.45
N LEU A 12 -11.82 -5.11 -21.40
CA LEU A 12 -11.40 -4.30 -20.25
C LEU A 12 -12.42 -3.20 -19.83
N LYS A 13 -13.58 -3.13 -20.50
CA LYS A 13 -14.69 -2.22 -20.18
C LYS A 13 -15.29 -2.47 -18.79
N GLU A 14 -15.03 -3.61 -18.15
CA GLU A 14 -15.45 -3.91 -16.77
C GLU A 14 -14.42 -3.49 -15.71
N ILE A 15 -13.28 -2.89 -16.08
CA ILE A 15 -12.19 -2.63 -15.11
C ILE A 15 -12.61 -1.71 -13.96
N THR A 16 -13.37 -0.66 -14.23
CA THR A 16 -13.89 0.27 -13.22
C THR A 16 -14.74 -0.45 -12.18
N LEU A 17 -15.64 -1.35 -12.61
CA LEU A 17 -16.46 -2.16 -11.71
C LEU A 17 -15.60 -3.02 -10.77
N PHE A 18 -14.52 -3.62 -11.28
CA PHE A 18 -13.61 -4.41 -10.46
C PHE A 18 -12.82 -3.55 -9.46
N LEU A 19 -12.45 -2.33 -9.83
CA LEU A 19 -11.79 -1.38 -8.94
C LEU A 19 -12.74 -0.93 -7.82
N GLU A 20 -13.99 -0.59 -8.16
CA GLU A 20 -15.03 -0.25 -7.18
C GLU A 20 -15.25 -1.39 -6.16
N ILE A 21 -15.40 -2.62 -6.65
CA ILE A 21 -15.50 -3.80 -5.78
C ILE A 21 -14.25 -3.91 -4.90
N ALA A 22 -13.05 -3.69 -5.43
CA ALA A 22 -11.82 -3.75 -4.62
C ALA A 22 -11.83 -2.71 -3.49
N VAL A 23 -12.23 -1.47 -3.78
CA VAL A 23 -12.36 -0.39 -2.80
C VAL A 23 -13.39 -0.73 -1.72
N GLU A 24 -14.58 -1.19 -2.10
CA GLU A 24 -15.62 -1.63 -1.15
C GLU A 24 -15.10 -2.72 -0.22
N ASN A 25 -14.43 -3.72 -0.76
CA ASN A 25 -13.85 -4.80 0.04
C ASN A 25 -12.78 -4.29 1.02
N ILE A 26 -11.96 -3.30 0.63
CA ILE A 26 -10.99 -2.67 1.54
C ILE A 26 -11.71 -1.93 2.67
N ILE A 27 -12.75 -1.16 2.36
CA ILE A 27 -13.56 -0.42 3.34
C ILE A 27 -14.24 -1.38 4.33
N GLU A 28 -14.76 -2.50 3.86
CA GLU A 28 -15.34 -3.57 4.67
C GLU A 28 -14.31 -4.36 5.52
N GLY A 29 -13.02 -4.01 5.45
CA GLY A 29 -11.97 -4.68 6.22
C GLY A 29 -11.55 -6.04 5.66
N LYS A 30 -11.70 -6.24 4.34
CA LYS A 30 -11.14 -7.39 3.64
C LYS A 30 -9.74 -7.07 3.10
N ILE A 31 -9.02 -8.13 2.74
CA ILE A 31 -7.67 -8.06 2.20
C ILE A 31 -7.77 -8.37 0.70
N ILE A 32 -7.09 -7.56 -0.11
CA ILE A 32 -7.00 -7.75 -1.55
C ILE A 32 -5.56 -8.05 -1.96
N ALA A 33 -5.41 -8.73 -3.09
CA ALA A 33 -4.16 -8.79 -3.83
C ALA A 33 -4.24 -7.80 -5.00
N PHE A 34 -3.18 -7.02 -5.21
CA PHE A 34 -3.15 -5.98 -6.24
C PHE A 34 -1.82 -5.98 -6.98
N PRO A 35 -1.81 -5.63 -8.28
CA PRO A 35 -0.58 -5.54 -9.04
C PRO A 35 0.25 -4.33 -8.57
N THR A 36 1.58 -4.46 -8.66
CA THR A 36 2.51 -3.33 -8.62
C THR A 36 3.56 -3.55 -9.70
N ASN A 37 4.43 -2.57 -9.94
CA ASN A 37 5.47 -2.68 -10.97
C ASN A 37 6.53 -3.75 -10.69
N SER A 38 6.69 -4.17 -9.43
CA SER A 38 7.70 -5.16 -9.06
C SER A 38 7.11 -6.54 -8.83
N VAL A 39 6.16 -6.65 -7.90
CA VAL A 39 5.51 -7.90 -7.50
C VAL A 39 4.06 -7.63 -7.11
N TYR A 40 3.21 -8.66 -7.10
CA TYR A 40 1.88 -8.50 -6.53
C TYR A 40 1.97 -8.14 -5.04
N GLY A 41 1.25 -7.09 -4.66
CA GLY A 41 1.00 -6.71 -3.28
C GLY A 41 -0.17 -7.50 -2.69
N ILE A 42 -0.19 -7.58 -1.36
CA ILE A 42 -1.34 -8.02 -0.58
C ILE A 42 -1.51 -7.03 0.56
N GLY A 43 -2.71 -6.47 0.71
CA GLY A 43 -2.96 -5.37 1.63
C GLY A 43 -4.45 -5.07 1.84
N GLY A 44 -4.72 -4.06 2.64
CA GLY A 44 -6.05 -3.58 2.98
C GLY A 44 -5.95 -2.32 3.83
N ASN A 45 -7.05 -1.91 4.47
CA ASN A 45 -7.12 -0.66 5.20
C ASN A 45 -6.13 -0.63 6.39
N PRO A 46 -5.13 0.28 6.41
CA PRO A 46 -4.13 0.38 7.49
C PRO A 46 -4.68 0.96 8.80
N LEU A 47 -5.94 1.40 8.82
CA LEU A 47 -6.65 1.89 10.01
C LEU A 47 -7.51 0.80 10.68
N ASN A 48 -7.53 -0.40 10.12
CA ASN A 48 -8.30 -1.52 10.64
C ASN A 48 -7.38 -2.57 11.29
N LEU A 49 -7.40 -2.64 12.63
CA LEU A 49 -6.55 -3.56 13.40
C LEU A 49 -6.75 -5.04 13.01
N ASN A 50 -7.97 -5.44 12.67
CA ASN A 50 -8.26 -6.81 12.25
C ASN A 50 -7.60 -7.14 10.92
N VAL A 51 -7.56 -6.19 9.97
CA VAL A 51 -6.85 -6.34 8.69
C VAL A 51 -5.35 -6.49 8.93
N ILE A 52 -4.77 -5.65 9.77
CA ILE A 52 -3.34 -5.69 10.10
C ILE A 52 -2.96 -7.05 10.70
N ASN A 53 -3.75 -7.54 11.66
CA ASN A 53 -3.50 -8.84 12.29
C ASN A 53 -3.59 -9.98 11.28
N ARG A 54 -4.64 -10.01 10.45
CA ARG A 54 -4.79 -11.01 9.38
C ARG A 54 -3.64 -10.98 8.38
N LEU A 55 -3.10 -9.81 8.03
CA LEU A 55 -1.94 -9.69 7.14
C LEU A 55 -0.67 -10.29 7.76
N TYR A 56 -0.45 -10.12 9.07
CA TYR A 56 0.65 -10.79 9.76
C TYR A 56 0.51 -12.31 9.68
N ASP A 57 -0.70 -12.82 9.90
CA ASP A 57 -0.97 -14.27 9.90
C ASP A 57 -0.81 -14.87 8.50
N ILE A 58 -1.43 -14.27 7.48
CA ILE A 58 -1.37 -14.74 6.09
C ILE A 58 0.06 -14.74 5.55
N LYS A 59 0.87 -13.73 5.93
CA LYS A 59 2.25 -13.61 5.45
C LYS A 59 3.26 -14.34 6.34
N PHE A 60 2.82 -15.00 7.41
CA PHE A 60 3.68 -15.57 8.45
C PHE A 60 4.77 -14.56 8.87
N ARG A 61 4.36 -13.30 9.04
CA ARG A 61 5.29 -12.18 9.24
C ARG A 61 5.55 -12.00 10.73
N ASP A 62 6.83 -11.82 11.06
CA ASP A 62 7.26 -11.44 12.40
C ASP A 62 6.66 -10.08 12.83
N LYS A 63 6.03 -10.03 14.02
CA LYS A 63 5.37 -8.85 14.57
C LYS A 63 6.32 -7.67 14.87
N SER A 64 7.64 -7.89 14.87
CA SER A 64 8.66 -6.83 14.97
C SER A 64 8.90 -6.08 13.65
N LYS A 65 8.30 -6.54 12.55
CA LYS A 65 8.48 -5.99 11.21
C LYS A 65 7.19 -5.32 10.73
N GLY A 66 7.17 -3.99 10.72
CA GLY A 66 6.05 -3.23 10.15
C GLY A 66 5.84 -3.47 8.64
N PHE A 67 4.72 -2.99 8.12
CA PHE A 67 4.35 -3.03 6.72
C PHE A 67 4.72 -1.73 5.98
N LEU A 68 4.92 -1.85 4.67
CA LEU A 68 5.00 -0.72 3.76
C LEU A 68 3.60 -0.13 3.57
N LEU A 69 3.50 1.20 3.59
CA LEU A 69 2.31 1.92 3.16
C LEU A 69 2.48 2.46 1.74
N LEU A 70 1.42 2.36 0.96
CA LEU A 70 1.32 2.98 -0.35
C LEU A 70 0.50 4.27 -0.22
N ALA A 71 0.95 5.32 -0.87
CA ALA A 71 0.25 6.60 -0.96
C ALA A 71 -0.01 6.93 -2.43
N SER A 72 -1.06 7.69 -2.71
CA SER A 72 -1.41 8.15 -4.07
C SER A 72 -0.40 9.17 -4.60
N ASP A 73 0.13 10.03 -3.73
CA ASP A 73 1.09 11.09 -4.06
C ASP A 73 1.98 11.48 -2.85
N ILE A 74 2.85 12.48 -3.05
CA ILE A 74 3.75 12.98 -2.01
C ILE A 74 2.98 13.79 -0.95
N GLU A 75 1.89 14.44 -1.33
CA GLU A 75 1.02 15.21 -0.45
C GLU A 75 0.34 14.31 0.59
N GLU A 76 -0.22 13.18 0.18
CA GLU A 76 -0.82 12.17 1.05
C GLU A 76 0.25 11.51 1.93
N ALA A 77 1.40 11.13 1.34
CA ALA A 77 2.52 10.60 2.11
C ALA A 77 3.02 11.57 3.19
N SER A 78 2.99 12.88 2.89
CA SER A 78 3.38 13.95 3.81
C SER A 78 2.39 14.17 4.94
N LYS A 79 1.17 13.64 4.89
CA LYS A 79 0.25 13.61 6.05
C LYS A 79 0.71 12.59 7.09
N ILE A 80 1.33 11.50 6.64
CA ILE A 80 1.74 10.36 7.48
C ILE A 80 3.13 10.59 8.11
N ALA A 81 4.08 11.15 7.34
CA ALA A 81 5.48 11.23 7.73
C ALA A 81 6.13 12.60 7.50
N GLU A 82 7.23 12.83 8.22
CA GLU A 82 8.09 14.01 8.08
C GLU A 82 9.05 13.80 6.90
N PHE A 83 9.10 14.76 5.98
CA PHE A 83 10.04 14.76 4.87
C PHE A 83 11.07 15.87 5.07
N ASN A 84 12.35 15.49 5.16
CA ASN A 84 13.45 16.45 5.04
C ASN A 84 13.75 16.76 3.56
N ASP A 85 14.67 17.70 3.31
CA ASP A 85 15.03 18.13 1.95
C ASP A 85 15.51 16.98 1.06
N LEU A 86 16.27 16.03 1.63
CA LEU A 86 16.75 14.87 0.88
C LEU A 86 15.60 13.93 0.50
N ALA A 87 14.71 13.62 1.45
CA ALA A 87 13.53 12.81 1.20
C ALA A 87 12.62 13.43 0.15
N HIS A 88 12.41 14.76 0.20
CA HIS A 88 11.65 15.49 -0.81
C HIS A 88 12.29 15.38 -2.21
N LYS A 89 13.61 15.58 -2.31
CA LYS A 89 14.33 15.45 -3.60
C LYS A 89 14.23 14.03 -4.16
N LEU A 90 14.41 13.02 -3.33
CA LEU A 90 14.32 11.62 -3.73
C LEU A 90 12.90 11.24 -4.13
N ALA A 91 11.89 11.65 -3.37
CA ALA A 91 10.50 11.42 -3.73
C ALA A 91 10.16 12.08 -5.06
N LYS A 92 10.52 13.35 -5.26
CA LYS A 92 10.25 14.07 -6.51
C LYS A 92 10.88 13.40 -7.75
N GLU A 93 12.06 12.81 -7.60
CA GLU A 93 12.77 12.18 -8.72
C GLU A 93 12.30 10.75 -9.00
N TYR A 94 11.96 9.98 -7.96
CA TYR A 94 11.73 8.54 -8.08
C TYR A 94 10.30 8.08 -7.76
N TRP A 95 9.40 9.01 -7.43
CA TRP A 95 7.97 8.74 -7.26
C TRP A 95 7.13 9.45 -8.34
N PRO A 96 6.10 8.78 -8.90
CA PRO A 96 5.76 7.36 -8.72
C PRO A 96 6.88 6.43 -9.20
N GLY A 97 7.13 5.32 -8.49
CA GLY A 97 8.20 4.40 -8.90
C GLY A 97 8.47 3.28 -7.92
N GLN A 98 9.73 2.80 -7.89
CA GLN A 98 10.15 1.65 -7.08
C GLN A 98 10.85 2.02 -5.76
N LEU A 99 11.06 3.31 -5.52
CA LEU A 99 11.70 3.77 -4.30
C LEU A 99 10.76 3.63 -3.09
N THR A 100 11.28 3.16 -1.97
CA THR A 100 10.62 3.23 -0.66
C THR A 100 11.46 4.10 0.26
N LEU A 101 10.83 5.08 0.90
CA LEU A 101 11.47 5.93 1.91
C LEU A 101 11.06 5.49 3.31
N ILE A 102 12.03 5.34 4.21
CA ILE A 102 11.76 5.12 5.64
C ILE A 102 11.87 6.47 6.34
N LEU A 103 10.75 6.97 6.85
CA LEU A 103 10.62 8.33 7.37
C LEU A 103 10.06 8.32 8.79
N LYS A 104 10.32 9.39 9.55
CA LYS A 104 9.74 9.57 10.89
C LYS A 104 8.26 9.90 10.77
N LYS A 105 7.41 9.27 11.58
CA LYS A 105 5.96 9.53 11.60
C LYS A 105 5.66 10.94 12.16
N LYS A 106 4.68 11.64 11.59
CA LYS A 106 4.22 12.96 12.09
C LYS A 106 3.28 12.82 13.30
N ASP A 107 2.25 12.00 13.16
CA ASP A 107 1.22 11.78 14.18
C ASP A 107 1.07 10.27 14.45
N GLN A 108 0.97 9.89 15.72
CA GLN A 108 0.71 8.51 16.11
C GLN A 108 -0.73 8.08 15.83
N ASN A 109 -1.65 9.03 15.61
CA ASN A 109 -3.07 8.75 15.40
C ASN A 109 -3.45 8.54 13.94
N PHE A 110 -2.61 8.95 12.98
CA PHE A 110 -2.94 8.85 11.55
C PHE A 110 -2.87 7.41 11.04
N ILE A 111 -2.05 6.56 11.66
CA ILE A 111 -1.96 5.13 11.36
C ILE A 111 -1.84 4.33 12.66
N LEU A 112 -2.41 3.13 12.70
CA LEU A 112 -2.31 2.27 13.87
C LEU A 112 -0.83 1.88 14.15
N PRO A 113 -0.37 1.90 15.41
CA PRO A 113 1.01 1.57 15.78
C PRO A 113 1.48 0.21 15.23
N GLU A 114 0.58 -0.77 15.17
CA GLU A 114 0.80 -2.14 14.71
C GLU A 114 1.22 -2.21 13.24
N VAL A 115 0.79 -1.26 12.40
CA VAL A 115 1.27 -1.12 11.01
C VAL A 115 2.79 -0.98 11.00
N THR A 116 3.33 -0.19 11.93
CA THR A 116 4.76 0.09 12.04
C THR A 116 5.50 -0.81 13.02
N ALA A 117 4.85 -1.84 13.54
CA ALA A 117 5.38 -2.65 14.65
C ALA A 117 5.82 -1.78 15.85
N ASN A 118 5.02 -0.77 16.19
CA ASN A 118 5.26 0.20 17.26
C ASN A 118 6.54 1.06 17.09
N LYS A 119 7.11 1.13 15.88
CA LYS A 119 8.28 1.96 15.59
C LYS A 119 7.89 3.41 15.35
N ASN A 120 8.84 4.32 15.56
CA ASN A 120 8.68 5.75 15.27
C ASN A 120 8.83 6.10 13.77
N THR A 121 9.15 5.10 12.95
CA THR A 121 9.36 5.25 11.50
C THR A 121 8.36 4.44 10.70
N VAL A 122 8.07 4.88 9.48
CA VAL A 122 7.18 4.24 8.53
C VAL A 122 7.85 4.16 7.16
N GLY A 123 7.65 3.04 6.45
CA GLY A 123 8.04 2.92 5.04
C GLY A 123 6.89 3.41 4.15
N LEU A 124 7.17 4.36 3.26
CA LEU A 124 6.20 4.92 2.31
C LEU A 124 6.71 4.76 0.87
N ARG A 125 5.77 4.61 -0.06
CA ARG A 125 6.03 4.55 -1.50
C ARG A 125 4.81 5.04 -2.27
N VAL A 126 5.03 5.83 -3.31
CA VAL A 126 4.01 6.05 -4.35
C VAL A 126 4.28 5.06 -5.49
N PRO A 127 3.38 4.09 -5.74
CA PRO A 127 3.57 3.08 -6.78
C PRO A 127 3.30 3.65 -8.17
N GLU A 128 4.10 3.30 -9.17
CA GLU A 128 3.88 3.68 -10.58
C GLU A 128 2.95 2.66 -11.28
N ASN A 129 1.80 2.35 -10.70
CA ASN A 129 0.88 1.37 -11.27
C ASN A 129 -0.54 1.91 -11.25
N GLU A 130 -1.14 2.07 -12.44
CA GLU A 130 -2.46 2.68 -12.60
C GLU A 130 -3.54 1.99 -11.77
N ILE A 131 -3.57 0.65 -11.73
CA ILE A 131 -4.60 -0.11 -11.00
C ILE A 131 -4.60 0.21 -9.50
N ILE A 132 -3.43 0.27 -8.86
CA ILE A 132 -3.36 0.57 -7.42
C ILE A 132 -3.51 2.07 -7.15
N LEU A 133 -3.08 2.94 -8.07
CA LEU A 133 -3.29 4.39 -7.93
C LEU A 133 -4.77 4.76 -8.02
N GLU A 134 -5.56 4.09 -8.86
CA GLU A 134 -7.02 4.26 -8.92
C GLU A 134 -7.75 3.72 -7.66
N ILE A 135 -7.10 2.88 -6.86
CA ILE A 135 -7.65 2.36 -5.59
C ILE A 135 -7.32 3.28 -4.40
N LEU A 136 -6.22 4.03 -4.47
CA LEU A 136 -5.67 4.86 -3.39
C LEU A 136 -6.32 6.25 -3.36
#